data_AF-A0A2T2YE85-F1
#
_entry.id   AF-A0A2T2YE85-F1
#
_cell.length_a   1.000
_cell.length_b   1.000
_cell.length_c   1.000
_cell.angle_alpha   90.00
_cell.angle_beta   90.00
_cell.angle_gamma   90.00
#
_symmetry.space_group_name_H-M   'P 1'
#
loop_
_entity.id
_entity.type
_entity.pdbx_description
1 polymer ?
#
loop_
_entity_poly.entity_id
_entity_poly.type
_entity_poly.pdbx_seq_one_letter_code
_entity_poly.pdbx_strand_id
1 'polypeptide(L)' 'MTDKSIKTIINAIAIITMLTGLFGMLFCFPFLWSASLEDLVGAGFPFVGGSILFGTGLLTLGIFNRQVNNN' A
#
# COMPACT_ATOMS: atom_id res chain seq x y z
N MET A 1 -8.09 -19.62 -18.87
CA MET A 1 -7.25 -18.74 -18.02
C MET A 1 -6.94 -19.50 -16.74
N THR A 2 -5.68 -19.83 -16.50
CA THR A 2 -5.26 -20.74 -15.42
C THR A 2 -5.27 -20.05 -14.06
N ASP A 3 -5.87 -20.71 -13.05
CA ASP A 3 -5.99 -20.25 -11.66
C ASP A 3 -4.64 -19.80 -11.05
N LYS A 4 -3.56 -20.51 -11.41
CA LYS A 4 -2.18 -20.17 -11.01
C LYS A 4 -1.73 -18.81 -11.55
N SER A 5 -2.06 -18.49 -12.80
CA SER A 5 -1.70 -17.21 -13.41
C SER A 5 -2.44 -16.05 -12.74
N ILE A 6 -3.70 -16.24 -12.37
CA ILE A 6 -4.50 -15.24 -11.66
C ILE A 6 -3.90 -14.96 -10.27
N LYS A 7 -3.54 -16.01 -9.52
CA LYS A 7 -2.91 -15.87 -8.19
C LYS A 7 -1.58 -15.11 -8.26
N THR A 8 -0.72 -15.42 -9.23
CA THR A 8 0.55 -14.70 -9.43
C THR A 8 0.32 -13.23 -9.75
N ILE A 9 -0.66 -12.90 -10.61
CA ILE A 9 -0.98 -11.52 -10.98
C ILE A 9 -1.49 -10.75 -9.76
N ILE A 10 -2.41 -11.31 -8.98
CA ILE A 10 -2.95 -10.66 -7.78
C ILE A 10 -1.84 -10.40 -6.75
N ASN A 11 -0.92 -11.36 -6.56
CA ASN A 11 0.20 -11.22 -5.63
C ASN A 11 1.16 -10.11 -6.10
N ALA A 12 1.46 -10.06 -7.40
CA ALA A 12 2.28 -8.99 -7.98
C ALA A 12 1.63 -7.60 -7.81
N ILE A 13 0.33 -7.48 -8.09
CA ILE A 13 -0.42 -6.22 -7.91
C ILE A 13 -0.43 -5.81 -6.44
N ALA A 14 -0.65 -6.74 -5.51
CA ALA A 14 -0.65 -6.45 -4.07
C ALA A 14 0.71 -5.89 -3.61
N ILE A 15 1.83 -6.47 -4.07
CA ILE A 15 3.18 -5.96 -3.77
C ILE A 15 3.39 -4.56 -4.37
N ILE A 16 3.01 -4.33 -5.63
CA ILE A 16 3.13 -3.01 -6.27
C ILE A 16 2.28 -1.95 -5.55
N THR A 17 1.09 -2.34 -5.10
CA THR A 17 0.15 -1.49 -4.35
C THR A 17 0.75 -1.10 -3.00
N MET A 18 1.35 -2.06 -2.29
CA MET A 18 2.09 -1.78 -1.05
C MET A 18 3.26 -0.82 -1.30
N LEU A 19 4.10 -1.09 -2.30
CA LEU A 19 5.25 -0.22 -2.59
C LEU A 19 4.79 1.21 -2.89
N THR A 20 3.78 1.38 -3.73
CA THR A 20 3.17 2.69 -4.01
C THR A 20 2.68 3.39 -2.73
N GLY A 21 1.97 2.67 -1.85
CA GLY A 21 1.50 3.21 -0.58
C GLY A 21 2.64 3.62 0.36
N LEU A 22 3.70 2.80 0.44
CA LEU A 22 4.90 3.06 1.24
C LEU A 22 5.65 4.30 0.72
N PHE A 23 5.80 4.44 -0.60
CA PHE A 23 6.39 5.63 -1.21
C PHE A 23 5.58 6.90 -0.90
N GLY A 24 4.24 6.82 -0.91
CA GLY A 24 3.37 7.94 -0.52
C GLY A 24 3.58 8.36 0.94
N MET A 25 3.80 7.42 1.86
CA MET A 25 4.15 7.73 3.25
C MET A 25 5.55 8.33 3.39
N LEU A 26 6.55 7.77 2.70
CA LEU A 26 7.92 8.27 2.76
C LEU A 26 8.04 9.67 2.17
N PHE A 27 7.22 10.01 1.18
CA PHE A 27 7.17 11.36 0.62
C PHE A 27 6.66 12.39 1.63
N CYS A 28 5.87 11.99 2.63
CA CYS A 28 5.36 12.85 3.69
C CYS A 28 6.45 13.23 4.73
N PHE A 29 7.48 12.39 4.92
CA PHE A 29 8.53 12.59 5.93
C PHE A 29 9.25 13.95 5.90
N PRO A 30 9.72 14.48 4.75
CA PRO A 30 10.40 15.77 4.71
C PRO A 30 9.49 16.94 5.13
N PHE A 31 8.19 16.85 4.84
CA PHE A 31 7.22 17.90 5.20
C PHE A 31 6.90 17.93 6.70
N LEU A 32 7.17 16.82 7.41
CA LEU A 32 7.02 16.75 8.86
C LEU A 32 7.96 17.72 9.61
N TRP A 33 9.07 18.11 8.97
CA TRP A 33 10.06 19.05 9.50
C TRP A 33 9.82 20.50 9.01
N SER A 34 8.77 20.75 8.24
CA SER A 34 8.45 22.12 7.78
C SER A 34 7.94 22.98 8.94
N ALA A 35 8.33 24.26 8.95
CA ALA A 35 7.87 25.25 9.94
C ALA A 35 6.43 25.76 9.65
N SER A 36 5.90 25.44 8.47
CA SER A 36 4.57 25.87 8.02
C SER A 36 3.53 24.77 8.24
N LEU A 37 2.45 25.09 8.96
CA LEU A 37 1.33 24.16 9.22
C LEU A 37 0.62 23.70 7.94
N GLU A 38 0.61 24.54 6.90
CA GLU A 38 -0.01 24.24 5.61
C GLU A 38 0.66 23.04 4.92
N ASP A 39 1.99 22.97 4.95
CA ASP A 39 2.76 21.85 4.41
C ASP A 39 2.50 20.57 5.21
N LEU A 40 2.36 20.69 6.54
CA LEU A 40 2.15 19.57 7.44
C LEU A 40 0.76 18.93 7.25
N VAL A 41 -0.29 19.76 7.09
CA VAL A 41 -1.64 19.29 6.77
C VAL A 41 -1.71 18.72 5.36
N GLY A 42 -1.07 19.39 4.39
CA GLY A 42 -0.97 18.93 3.02
C GLY A 42 -0.30 17.56 2.89
N ALA A 43 0.71 17.30 3.72
CA ALA A 43 1.40 16.01 3.76
C ALA A 43 0.60 14.90 4.46
N GLY A 44 -0.35 15.25 5.34
CA GLY A 44 -1.24 14.28 5.98
C GLY A 44 -2.09 13.49 4.98
N PHE A 45 -2.55 14.12 3.91
CA PHE A 45 -3.38 13.49 2.88
C PHE A 45 -2.68 12.32 2.16
N PRO A 46 -1.46 12.47 1.61
CA PRO A 46 -0.70 11.35 1.03
C PRO A 46 -0.30 10.30 2.07
N PHE A 47 -0.09 10.66 3.34
CA PHE A 47 0.15 9.67 4.39
C PHE A 47 -1.07 8.78 4.67
N VAL A 48 -2.27 9.37 4.76
CA VAL A 48 -3.53 8.62 4.95
C VAL A 48 -3.85 7.79 3.69
N GLY A 49 -3.71 8.37 2.50
CA GLY A 49 -3.89 7.64 1.25
C GLY A 49 -2.91 6.47 1.11
N GLY A 50 -1.64 6.69 1.46
CA GLY A 50 -0.60 5.67 1.46
C GLY A 50 -0.88 4.54 2.45
N SER A 51 -1.40 4.84 3.65
CA SER A 51 -1.77 3.82 4.66
C SER A 51 -2.95 2.96 4.25
N ILE A 52 -3.93 3.54 3.58
CA ILE A 52 -5.04 2.76 3.01
C ILE A 52 -4.53 1.83 1.90
N LEU A 53 -3.71 2.32 0.97
CA LEU A 53 -3.13 1.51 -0.11
C LEU A 53 -2.24 0.38 0.44
N PHE A 54 -1.37 0.70 1.39
CA PHE A 54 -0.47 -0.28 2.00
C PHE A 54 -1.25 -1.34 2.78
N GLY A 55 -2.22 -0.93 3.61
CA GLY A 55 -3.04 -1.82 4.42
C GLY A 55 -3.94 -2.73 3.59
N THR A 56 -4.58 -2.21 2.54
CA THR A 56 -5.42 -3.01 1.63
C THR A 56 -4.60 -3.99 0.80
N GLY A 57 -3.38 -3.62 0.38
CA GLY A 57 -2.41 -4.53 -0.21
C GLY A 57 -2.05 -5.68 0.73
N LEU A 58 -1.82 -5.39 2.02
CA LEU A 58 -1.47 -6.39 3.06
C LEU A 58 -2.61 -7.34 3.34
N LEU A 59 -3.83 -6.81 3.47
CA LEU A 59 -5.04 -7.60 3.60
C LEU A 59 -5.22 -8.55 2.42
N THR A 60 -5.06 -8.04 1.19
CA THR A 60 -5.16 -8.86 -0.03
C THR A 60 -4.12 -9.97 -0.01
N LEU A 61 -2.85 -9.66 0.27
CA LEU A 61 -1.77 -10.63 0.31
C LEU A 61 -1.99 -11.71 1.39
N GLY A 62 -2.47 -11.30 2.57
CA GLY A 62 -2.74 -12.19 3.70
C GLY A 62 -3.93 -13.12 3.45
N ILE A 63 -5.06 -12.58 2.97
CA ILE A 63 -6.27 -13.37 2.69
C ILE A 63 -6.01 -14.33 1.53
N PHE A 64 -5.40 -13.85 0.44
CA PHE A 64 -5.21 -14.66 -0.76
C PHE A 64 -4.15 -15.75 -0.55
N ASN A 65 -3.04 -15.48 0.14
CA ASN A 65 -2.07 -16.54 0.49
C ASN A 65 -2.65 -17.56 1.46
N ARG A 66 -3.48 -17.14 2.43
CA ARG A 66 -4.15 -18.07 3.35
C ARG A 66 -5.13 -18.98 2.61
N GLN A 67 -5.90 -18.46 1.65
CA GLN A 67 -6.80 -19.27 0.83
C GLN A 67 -6.04 -20.22 -0.10
N VAL A 68 -4.91 -19.80 -0.68
CA VAL A 68 -4.04 -20.69 -1.48
C VAL A 68 -3.53 -21.88 -0.67
N ASN A 69 -3.23 -21.70 0.63
CA ASN A 69 -2.71 -22.77 1.48
C ASN A 69 -3.79 -23.77 1.95
N ASN A 70 -5.08 -23.39 1.93
CA ASN A 70 -6.20 -24.24 2.38
C ASN A 70 -6.95 -24.96 1.23
N ASN A 71 -6.48 -24.84 -0.01
CA ASN A 71 -7.00 -25.57 -1.19
C ASN A 71 -5.90 -26.49 -1.75
#